data_AF-A0A7X7SLG8-F1
#
_entry.id   AF-A0A7X7SLG8-F1
#
_cell.length_a   1.000
_cell.length_b   1.000
_cell.length_c   1.000
_cell.angle_alpha   90.00
_cell.angle_beta   90.00
_cell.angle_gamma   90.00
#
_symmetry.space_group_name_H-M   'P 1'
#
loop_
_entity.id
_entity.type
_entity.pdbx_description
1 polymer ?
#
loop_
_entity_poly.entity_id
_entity_poly.type
_entity_poly.pdbx_seq_one_letter_code
_entity_poly.pdbx_strand_id
1 'polypeptide(L)'
;MFITEDRRPQLQVGDAQPSPIDRCEVHRDVDRSLLTAVIRNGEPVTFVSGQLVTLWADDSVVFQGRAIDEYNVLDLISTADDSDLADGEQI
;
A
#
# COMPACT_ATOMS: atom_id res chain seq x y z
N MET A 1 -5.49 10.06 2.75
CA MET A 1 -6.43 9.29 3.60
C MET A 1 -5.66 8.77 4.79
N PHE A 2 -6.10 9.11 6.00
CA PHE A 2 -5.49 8.60 7.23
C PHE A 2 -6.18 7.29 7.65
N ILE A 3 -5.37 6.30 8.04
CA ILE A 3 -5.85 5.04 8.60
C ILE A 3 -5.24 4.90 9.99
N THR A 4 -6.10 4.72 10.98
CA THR A 4 -5.76 4.66 12.41
C THR A 4 -6.23 3.34 13.03
N GLU A 5 -5.85 3.07 14.29
CA GLU A 5 -6.09 1.80 14.98
C GLU A 5 -7.55 1.29 14.95
N ASP A 6 -8.53 2.19 14.87
CA ASP A 6 -9.97 1.87 14.76
C ASP A 6 -10.29 1.01 13.53
N ARG A 7 -9.50 1.15 12.47
CA ARG A 7 -9.55 0.39 11.21
C ARG A 7 -8.81 -0.95 11.26
N ARG A 8 -8.22 -1.29 12.43
CA ARG A 8 -7.37 -2.47 12.67
C ARG A 8 -6.32 -2.67 11.58
N PRO A 9 -5.50 -1.64 11.25
CA PRO A 9 -4.60 -1.73 10.13
C PRO A 9 -3.48 -2.75 10.39
N GLN A 10 -3.17 -3.54 9.38
CA GLN A 10 -2.07 -4.50 9.42
C GLN A 10 -1.17 -4.31 8.21
N LEU A 11 0.13 -4.44 8.43
CA LEU A 11 1.16 -4.29 7.41
C LEU A 11 1.87 -5.63 7.20
N GLN A 12 1.94 -6.04 5.95
CA GLN A 12 2.74 -7.16 5.48
C GLN A 12 3.89 -6.62 4.64
N VAL A 13 5.12 -7.07 4.95
CA VAL A 13 6.33 -6.72 4.20
C VAL A 13 6.93 -8.01 3.63
N GLY A 14 7.01 -8.10 2.31
CA GLY A 14 7.39 -9.32 1.59
C GLY A 14 6.45 -10.49 1.94
N ASP A 15 7.05 -11.65 2.23
CA ASP A 15 6.35 -12.89 2.57
C ASP A 15 6.10 -13.05 4.08
N ALA A 16 6.34 -12.00 4.88
CA ALA A 16 6.05 -12.02 6.30
C ALA A 16 4.54 -12.07 6.57
N GLN A 17 4.15 -12.53 7.76
CA GLN A 17 2.75 -12.43 8.18
C GLN A 17 2.35 -10.95 8.35
N PRO A 18 1.09 -10.59 8.02
CA PRO A 18 0.54 -9.29 8.38
C PRO A 18 0.68 -9.02 9.88
N SER A 19 1.13 -7.83 10.22
CA SER A 19 1.37 -7.42 11.61
C SER A 19 0.72 -6.07 11.88
N PRO A 20 0.07 -5.87 13.04
CA PRO A 20 -0.59 -4.62 13.37
C PRO A 20 0.34 -3.39 13.24
N ILE A 21 -0.25 -2.26 12.87
CA ILE A 21 0.37 -0.94 12.92
C ILE A 21 -0.58 0.03 13.62
N ASP A 22 -0.05 1.15 14.10
CA ASP A 22 -0.84 2.14 14.85
C ASP A 22 -1.58 3.05 13.86
N ARG A 23 -0.86 3.50 12.83
CA ARG A 23 -1.41 4.37 11.79
C ARG A 23 -0.56 4.40 10.53
N CYS A 24 -1.16 4.88 9.46
CA CYS A 24 -0.47 5.27 8.23
C CYS A 24 -1.27 6.32 7.45
N GLU A 25 -0.67 6.86 6.41
CA GLU A 25 -1.34 7.75 5.48
C GLU A 25 -1.21 7.22 4.04
N VAL A 26 -2.35 7.11 3.36
CA VAL A 26 -2.44 6.79 1.94
C VAL A 26 -2.77 8.06 1.17
N HIS A 27 -1.80 8.60 0.45
CA HIS A 27 -1.98 9.71 -0.49
C HIS A 27 -2.42 9.14 -1.82
N ARG A 28 -3.57 9.59 -2.34
CA ARG A 28 -4.05 9.19 -3.67
C ARG A 28 -4.04 10.43 -4.56
N ASP A 29 -3.21 10.40 -5.58
CA ASP A 29 -3.19 11.38 -6.67
C ASP A 29 -3.69 10.71 -7.96
N VAL A 30 -4.01 11.52 -8.97
CA VAL A 30 -4.51 11.06 -10.27
C VAL A 30 -3.47 10.18 -10.96
N ASP A 31 -2.19 10.49 -10.78
CA ASP A 31 -1.08 9.79 -11.45
C ASP A 31 -0.51 8.62 -10.63
N ARG A 32 -0.66 8.65 -9.30
CA ARG A 32 -0.06 7.66 -8.39
C ARG A 32 -0.62 7.73 -6.99
N SER A 33 -0.61 6.58 -6.31
CA SER A 33 -0.88 6.49 -4.88
C SER A 33 0.39 6.15 -4.09
N LEU A 34 0.55 6.76 -2.91
CA LEU A 34 1.67 6.57 -2.00
C LEU A 34 1.18 6.18 -0.61
N LEU A 35 1.87 5.24 0.02
CA LEU A 35 1.73 4.93 1.44
C LEU A 35 2.94 5.51 2.18
N THR A 36 2.67 6.32 3.19
CA THR A 36 3.67 7.05 3.99
C THR A 36 3.29 7.05 5.47
N ALA A 37 4.18 7.60 6.31
CA ALA A 37 3.95 7.82 7.73
C ALA A 37 3.45 6.57 8.49
N VAL A 38 3.97 5.40 8.13
CA VAL A 38 3.63 4.13 8.76
C VAL A 38 4.29 4.05 10.14
N ILE A 39 3.48 3.94 11.19
CA ILE A 39 3.93 3.89 12.58
C ILE A 39 3.50 2.58 13.21
N ARG A 40 4.39 1.92 13.94
CA ARG A 40 4.13 0.71 14.71
C ARG A 40 4.74 0.85 16.10
N ASN A 41 3.95 0.60 17.14
CA ASN A 41 4.38 0.72 18.53
C ASN A 41 5.00 2.09 18.86
N GLY A 42 4.49 3.16 18.24
CA GLY A 42 4.98 4.52 18.37
C GLY A 42 6.19 4.88 17.50
N GLU A 43 6.79 3.92 16.80
CA GLU A 43 8.01 4.13 16.00
C GLU A 43 7.74 4.08 14.49
N PRO A 44 8.46 4.87 13.66
CA PRO A 44 8.40 4.76 12.22
C PRO A 44 8.84 3.39 11.72
N VAL A 45 8.05 2.79 10.84
CA VAL A 45 8.45 1.59 10.11
C VAL A 45 9.33 2.00 8.93
N THR A 46 10.50 1.38 8.81
CA THR A 46 11.39 1.56 7.67
C THR A 46 11.28 0.41 6.69
N PHE A 47 11.48 0.72 5.41
CA PHE A 47 11.48 -0.25 4.31
C PHE A 47 12.84 -0.31 3.63
N VAL A 48 13.10 -1.42 2.96
CA VAL A 48 14.18 -1.54 1.97
C VAL A 48 13.57 -1.31 0.60
N SER A 49 14.14 -0.42 -0.20
CA SER A 49 13.67 -0.16 -1.57
C SER A 49 13.50 -1.47 -2.36
N GLY A 50 12.37 -1.59 -3.04
CA GLY A 50 11.95 -2.76 -3.81
C GLY A 50 11.08 -3.76 -3.04
N GLN A 51 11.01 -3.68 -1.70
CA GLN A 51 10.16 -4.57 -0.90
C GLN A 51 8.69 -4.41 -1.26
N LEU A 52 8.00 -5.54 -1.43
CA LEU A 52 6.55 -5.57 -1.57
C LEU A 52 5.92 -5.25 -0.21
N VAL A 53 4.97 -4.33 -0.19
CA VAL A 53 4.26 -3.94 1.02
C VAL A 53 2.77 -4.02 0.75
N THR A 54 2.03 -4.75 1.60
CA THR A 54 0.58 -4.85 1.54
C THR A 54 -0.01 -4.29 2.82
N LEU A 55 -0.94 -3.34 2.68
CA LEU A 55 -1.71 -2.77 3.78
C LEU A 55 -3.12 -3.34 3.78
N TRP A 56 -3.51 -3.81 4.95
CA TRP A 56 -4.84 -4.33 5.24
C TRP A 56 -5.55 -3.38 6.21
N ALA A 57 -6.85 -3.23 6.04
CA ALA A 57 -7.74 -2.55 6.99
C ALA A 57 -9.13 -3.18 6.94
N ASP A 58 -9.76 -3.39 8.09
CA ASP A 58 -11.00 -4.19 8.23
C ASP A 58 -10.97 -5.49 7.39
N ASP A 59 -9.92 -6.29 7.57
CA ASP A 59 -9.73 -7.59 6.90
C ASP A 59 -9.68 -7.55 5.36
N SER A 60 -9.55 -6.36 4.75
CA SER A 60 -9.45 -6.16 3.31
C SER A 60 -8.13 -5.50 2.92
N VAL A 61 -7.58 -5.86 1.75
CA VAL A 61 -6.42 -5.15 1.17
C VAL A 61 -6.88 -3.78 0.70
N VAL A 62 -6.25 -2.72 1.18
CA VAL A 62 -6.58 -1.34 0.82
C VAL A 62 -5.47 -0.62 0.05
N PHE A 63 -4.26 -1.20 0.05
CA PHE A 63 -3.09 -0.72 -0.69
C PHE A 63 -2.09 -1.85 -0.87
N GLN A 64 -1.50 -1.97 -2.06
CA GLN A 64 -0.38 -2.89 -2.30
C GLN A 64 0.66 -2.21 -3.20
N GLY A 65 1.87 -2.04 -2.68
CA GLY A 65 2.90 -1.25 -3.35
C GLY A 65 4.30 -1.81 -3.22
N ARG A 66 5.27 -1.13 -3.83
CA ARG A 66 6.70 -1.36 -3.61
C ARG A 66 7.33 -0.16 -2.91
N ALA A 67 8.14 -0.44 -1.90
CA ALA A 67 8.96 0.57 -1.26
C ALA A 67 9.88 1.22 -2.31
N ILE A 68 9.83 2.54 -2.43
CA ILE A 68 10.73 3.29 -3.32
C ILE A 68 11.92 3.84 -2.51
N ASP A 69 11.72 4.08 -1.22
CA ASP A 69 12.74 4.46 -0.24
C ASP A 69 12.38 3.90 1.16
N GLU A 70 13.04 4.41 2.19
CA GLU A 70 12.88 3.97 3.57
C GLU A 70 11.49 4.23 4.17
N TYR A 71 10.72 5.21 3.66
CA TYR A 71 9.47 5.66 4.29
C TYR A 71 8.29 5.75 3.33
N ASN A 72 8.53 5.56 2.03
CA ASN A 72 7.53 5.71 0.99
C ASN A 72 7.36 4.40 0.21
N VAL A 73 6.10 4.01 0.03
CA VAL A 73 5.71 2.87 -0.79
C VAL A 73 4.82 3.37 -1.92
N LEU A 74 5.18 3.05 -3.16
CA LEU A 74 4.43 3.39 -4.36
C LEU A 74 3.47 2.27 -4.71
N ASP A 75 2.20 2.61 -4.90
CA ASP A 75 1.15 1.66 -5.23
C ASP A 75 1.44 0.94 -6.57
N LEU A 76 1.22 -0.37 -6.59
CA LEU A 76 1.28 -1.18 -7.81
C LEU A 76 -0.09 -1.21 -8.51
N ILE A 77 -1.19 -0.99 -7.78
CA ILE A 77 -2.54 -1.08 -8.33
C ILE A 77 -2.80 0.06 -9.34
N SER A 78 -2.16 1.22 -9.17
CA SER A 78 -2.19 2.33 -10.14
C SER A 78 -1.44 2.05 -11.46
N THR A 79 -0.70 0.93 -11.57
CA THR A 79 -0.07 0.50 -12.84
C THR A 79 -0.87 -0.57 -13.58
N ALA A 80 -1.99 -1.04 -13.01
CA ALA A 80 -2.83 -2.06 -13.64
C ALA A 80 -3.94 -1.49 -14.55
N ASP A 81 -4.21 -0.19 -14.52
CA ASP A 81 -5.36 0.41 -15.22
C ASP A 81 -5.11 0.88 -16.67
N ASP A 82 -3.92 0.66 -17.25
CA ASP A 82 -3.61 1.16 -18.61
C ASP A 82 -3.27 0.06 -19.64
N SER A 83 -3.72 -1.19 -19.43
CA SER A 83 -3.39 -2.29 -20.37
C SER A 83 -4.47 -3.33 -20.68
N ASP A 84 -5.68 -3.26 -20.09
CA ASP A 84 -6.73 -4.26 -20.33
C ASP A 84 -7.99 -3.71 -21.04
N LEU A 85 -7.81 -2.74 -21.94
CA LEU A 85 -8.78 -2.52 -23.04
C LEU A 85 -8.23 -3.15 -24.32
N ALA A 86 -8.13 -4.49 -24.32
CA ALA A 86 -8.12 -5.25 -25.57
C ALA A 86 -9.52 -5.13 -26.18
N ASP A 87 -9.64 -4.16 -27.09
CA ASP A 87 -10.83 -3.88 -27.89
C ASP A 87 -11.19 -5.13 -28.71
N GLY A 88 -12.07 -5.95 -28.15
CA GLY A 88 -12.67 -7.11 -28.80
C GLY A 88 -13.88 -6.69 -29.63
N GLU A 89 -13.69 -5.77 -30.58
CA GLU A 89 -14.68 -5.53 -31.63
C GLU A 89 -14.58 -6.68 -32.65
N GLN A 90 -15.37 -7.74 -32.43
CA GLN A 90 -15.58 -8.78 -33.44
C GLN A 90 -16.41 -8.21 -34.58
N ILE A 91 -15.75 -8.00 -35.73
CA ILE A 91 -16.37 -7.93 -37.07
C ILE A 91 -16.91 -9.28 -37.51
#